data_AF-A0A0G1MKH4-F1
#
_entry.id   AF-A0A0G1MKH4-F1
#
_cell.length_a   1.000
_cell.length_b   1.000
_cell.length_c   1.000
_cell.angle_alpha   90.00
_cell.angle_beta   90.00
_cell.angle_gamma   90.00
#
_symmetry.space_group_name_H-M   'P 1'
#
loop_
_entity.id
_entity.type
_entity.pdbx_description
1 polymer ?
#
loop_
_entity_poly.entity_id
_entity_poly.type
_entity_poly.pdbx_seq_one_letter_code
_entity_poly.pdbx_strand_id
1 'polypeptide(L)'
;MYVVGSTGMGKSEFLKNMAIQDIEAGHGVAFIDPHGDPSNDLLDHIPAHRIKDVIYFDPGDLEYPIAFNVMEGVGFDYRHLVASGLVGVFKKIWGVEAWSGFAQGPDRKRVLGGGVRKVCR
;
A
#
# COMPACT_ATOMS: atom_id res chain seq x y z
N MET A 1 -8.55 -21.84 2.65
CA MET A 1 -8.70 -22.02 4.10
C MET A 1 -9.25 -20.72 4.70
N TYR A 2 -10.18 -20.78 5.65
CA TYR A 2 -10.73 -19.60 6.33
C TYR A 2 -10.56 -19.78 7.84
N VAL A 3 -9.86 -18.85 8.50
CA VAL A 3 -9.48 -18.96 9.92
C VAL A 3 -10.16 -17.84 10.70
N VAL A 4 -10.97 -18.22 11.71
CA VAL A 4 -11.75 -17.28 12.52
C VAL A 4 -11.49 -17.53 14.00
N GLY A 5 -11.49 -16.45 14.79
CA GLY A 5 -11.30 -16.48 16.24
C GLY A 5 -11.20 -15.05 16.79
N SER A 6 -11.14 -14.89 18.10
CA SER A 6 -10.87 -13.59 18.74
C SER A 6 -9.40 -13.21 18.68
N THR A 7 -9.07 -11.95 18.98
CA THR A 7 -7.68 -11.49 19.16
C THR A 7 -6.99 -12.31 20.25
N GLY A 8 -5.70 -12.62 20.07
CA GLY A 8 -4.92 -13.42 21.02
C GLY A 8 -5.07 -14.95 20.89
N MET A 9 -5.92 -15.45 19.99
CA MET A 9 -6.10 -16.90 19.76
C MET A 9 -5.04 -17.53 18.85
N GLY A 10 -3.89 -16.89 18.66
CA GLY A 10 -2.80 -17.45 17.84
C GLY A 10 -3.04 -17.52 16.33
N LYS A 11 -4.04 -16.81 15.78
CA LYS A 11 -4.34 -16.84 14.35
C LYS A 11 -3.17 -16.36 13.47
N SER A 12 -2.53 -15.27 13.89
CA SER A 12 -1.36 -14.73 13.17
C SER A 12 -0.20 -15.72 13.20
N GLU A 13 0.02 -16.36 14.35
CA GLU A 13 1.05 -17.39 14.51
C GLU A 13 0.77 -18.62 13.65
N PHE A 14 -0.49 -19.05 13.57
CA PHE A 14 -0.90 -20.15 12.70
C PHE A 14 -0.65 -19.83 11.22
N LEU A 15 -1.04 -18.65 10.74
CA LEU A 15 -0.81 -18.23 9.35
C LEU A 15 0.69 -18.06 9.05
N LYS A 16 1.47 -17.53 10.01
CA LYS A 16 2.92 -17.41 9.90
C LYS A 16 3.59 -18.77 9.71
N ASN A 17 3.24 -19.75 10.55
CA ASN A 17 3.78 -21.11 10.44
C ASN A 17 3.44 -21.79 9.10
N MET A 18 2.26 -21.52 8.55
CA MET A 18 1.92 -22.00 7.21
C MET A 18 2.77 -21.35 6.12
N ALA A 19 2.98 -20.03 6.20
CA ALA A 19 3.85 -19.32 5.26
C ALA A 19 5.30 -19.83 5.35
N ILE A 20 5.81 -20.09 6.55
CA ILE A 20 7.15 -20.68 6.76
C ILE A 20 7.26 -22.04 6.07
N GLN A 21 6.25 -22.92 6.22
CA GLN A 21 6.26 -24.23 5.58
C GLN A 21 6.28 -24.12 4.04
N ASP A 22 5.49 -23.21 3.47
CA ASP A 22 5.48 -22.98 2.02
C ASP A 22 6.82 -22.39 1.54
N ILE A 23 7.38 -21.47 2.30
CA ILE A 23 8.73 -20.95 2.09
C ILE A 23 9.70 -22.14 2.08
N GLU A 24 9.84 -22.91 3.15
CA GLU A 24 10.81 -24.02 3.23
C GLU A 24 10.61 -25.07 2.12
N ALA A 25 9.37 -25.32 1.70
CA ALA A 25 9.05 -26.24 0.59
C ALA A 25 9.45 -25.71 -0.80
N GLY A 26 9.93 -24.48 -0.92
CA GLY A 26 10.29 -23.88 -2.21
C GLY A 26 9.15 -23.13 -2.88
N HIS A 27 7.99 -23.01 -2.26
CA HIS A 27 6.83 -22.33 -2.84
C HIS A 27 6.93 -20.81 -2.66
N GLY A 28 6.34 -20.07 -3.60
CA GLY A 28 6.14 -18.62 -3.48
C GLY A 28 4.94 -18.30 -2.60
N VAL A 29 5.08 -17.33 -1.71
CA VAL A 29 4.01 -16.88 -0.80
C VAL A 29 3.92 -15.35 -0.80
N ALA A 30 2.69 -14.85 -0.67
CA ALA A 30 2.44 -13.44 -0.39
C ALA A 30 1.76 -13.33 0.98
N PHE A 31 2.40 -12.60 1.89
CA PHE A 31 1.92 -12.39 3.25
C PHE A 31 1.57 -10.92 3.44
N ILE A 32 0.32 -10.62 3.77
CA ILE A 32 -0.18 -9.25 3.94
C ILE A 32 -0.56 -9.06 5.40
N ASP A 33 0.16 -8.18 6.08
CA ASP A 33 -0.05 -7.88 7.50
C ASP A 33 -0.30 -6.38 7.70
N PRO A 34 -1.46 -5.98 8.24
CA PRO A 34 -1.75 -4.57 8.53
C PRO A 34 -0.99 -4.03 9.75
N HIS A 35 -0.37 -4.88 10.58
CA HIS A 35 0.29 -4.47 11.83
C HIS A 35 1.82 -4.54 11.78
N GLY A 36 2.40 -5.44 10.97
CA GLY A 36 3.83 -5.51 10.70
C GLY A 36 4.64 -6.42 11.64
N ASP A 37 4.07 -6.87 12.75
CA ASP A 37 4.77 -7.72 13.72
C ASP A 37 5.06 -9.12 13.12
N PRO A 38 4.06 -9.91 12.69
CA PRO A 38 4.29 -11.20 12.03
C PRO A 38 5.15 -11.19 10.76
N SER A 39 5.16 -10.10 9.99
CA SER A 39 5.94 -10.04 8.74
C SER A 39 7.43 -9.92 9.00
N ASN A 40 7.85 -9.20 10.04
CA ASN A 40 9.26 -9.09 10.42
C ASN A 40 9.80 -10.44 10.91
N ASP A 41 9.05 -11.14 11.77
CA ASP A 41 9.39 -12.51 12.18
C ASP A 41 9.55 -13.45 10.98
N LEU A 42 8.70 -13.33 9.97
CA LEU A 42 8.73 -14.19 8.79
C LEU A 42 10.03 -14.00 7.97
N LEU A 43 10.64 -12.81 8.00
CA LEU A 43 11.89 -12.55 7.29
C LEU A 43 13.05 -13.39 7.83
N ASP A 44 13.06 -13.65 9.14
CA ASP A 44 14.09 -14.48 9.79
C ASP A 44 14.03 -15.95 9.36
N HIS A 45 12.90 -16.40 8.79
CA HIS A 45 12.70 -17.75 8.28
C HIS A 45 13.02 -17.92 6.79
N ILE A 46 13.48 -16.86 6.12
CA ILE A 46 13.85 -16.94 4.71
C ILE A 46 15.19 -17.67 4.57
N PRO A 47 15.27 -18.76 3.80
CA PRO A 47 16.53 -19.46 3.61
C PRO A 47 17.49 -18.61 2.77
N ALA A 48 18.77 -18.62 3.15
CA ALA A 48 19.79 -17.73 2.58
C ALA A 48 19.88 -17.76 1.04
N HIS A 49 19.59 -18.90 0.42
CA HIS A 49 19.64 -19.07 -1.03
C HIS A 49 18.51 -18.35 -1.79
N ARG A 50 17.45 -17.88 -1.11
CA ARG A 50 16.30 -17.17 -1.70
C ARG A 50 16.15 -15.73 -1.23
N ILE A 51 17.12 -15.17 -0.51
CA ILE A 51 17.09 -13.77 -0.08
C ILE A 51 16.84 -12.83 -1.27
N LYS A 52 17.36 -13.17 -2.45
CA LYS A 52 17.20 -12.37 -3.69
C LYS A 52 15.79 -12.42 -4.28
N ASP A 53 14.97 -13.37 -3.86
CA ASP A 53 13.62 -13.58 -4.38
C ASP A 53 12.56 -12.88 -3.50
N VAL A 54 12.99 -12.16 -2.46
CA VAL A 54 12.13 -11.58 -1.44
C VAL A 54 11.94 -10.10 -1.69
N ILE A 55 10.68 -9.68 -1.64
CA ILE A 55 10.29 -8.27 -1.68
C ILE A 55 9.58 -7.97 -0.38
N TYR A 56 10.21 -7.17 0.47
CA TYR A 56 9.58 -6.59 1.66
C TYR A 56 9.08 -5.20 1.33
N PHE A 57 7.77 -4.98 1.45
CA PHE A 57 7.14 -3.71 1.14
C PHE A 57 6.44 -3.14 2.36
N ASP A 58 7.03 -2.08 2.92
CA ASP A 58 6.41 -1.25 3.95
C ASP A 58 6.17 0.17 3.39
N PRO A 59 4.91 0.63 3.25
CA PRO A 59 4.63 1.99 2.78
C PRO A 59 5.06 3.09 3.77
N GLY A 60 5.36 2.74 5.02
CA GLY A 60 5.90 3.65 6.04
C GLY A 60 7.42 3.75 6.06
N ASP A 61 8.14 2.89 5.33
CA ASP A 61 9.61 2.91 5.31
C ASP A 61 10.12 4.11 4.49
N LEU A 62 10.84 5.00 5.17
CA LEU A 62 11.44 6.19 4.60
C LEU A 62 12.90 6.01 4.22
N GLU A 63 13.57 4.95 4.70
CA GLU A 63 14.98 4.67 4.46
C GLU A 63 15.16 3.83 3.19
N TYR A 64 14.31 2.81 2.99
CA TYR A 64 14.32 1.94 1.82
C TYR A 64 12.96 1.89 1.09
N PRO A 65 12.41 3.04 0.64
CA PRO A 65 11.11 3.06 -0.01
C PRO A 65 11.13 2.32 -1.36
N ILE A 66 10.19 1.39 -1.54
CA ILE A 66 9.97 0.75 -2.84
C ILE A 66 9.01 1.62 -3.65
N ALA A 67 9.50 2.14 -4.77
CA ALA A 67 8.66 2.85 -5.72
C ALA A 67 7.77 1.87 -6.50
N PHE A 68 6.47 2.11 -6.48
CA PHE A 68 5.50 1.35 -7.26
C PHE A 68 4.66 2.30 -8.12
N ASN A 69 4.69 2.10 -9.43
CA ASN A 69 3.86 2.85 -10.36
C ASN A 69 2.82 1.94 -11.00
N VAL A 70 1.56 2.11 -10.58
CA VAL A 70 0.40 1.36 -11.10
C VAL A 70 0.22 1.53 -12.63
N MET A 71 0.75 2.61 -13.20
CA MET A 71 0.63 2.93 -14.62
C MET A 71 1.80 2.40 -15.47
N GLU A 72 2.82 1.82 -14.83
CA GLU A 72 3.98 1.27 -15.52
C GLU A 72 3.58 0.06 -16.37
N GLY A 73 4.08 -0.01 -17.60
CA GLY A 73 3.73 -1.08 -18.55
C GLY A 73 2.29 -1.05 -19.09
N VAL A 74 1.45 -0.10 -18.68
CA VAL A 74 0.06 -0.01 -19.15
C VAL A 74 -0.01 0.69 -20.51
N GLY A 75 -0.45 -0.07 -21.52
CA GLY A 75 -0.71 0.43 -22.88
C GLY A 75 -1.74 1.56 -22.87
N PHE A 76 -1.56 2.54 -23.78
CA PHE A 76 -2.33 3.79 -23.79
C PHE A 76 -3.85 3.55 -23.73
N ASP A 77 -4.33 2.58 -24.49
CA ASP A 77 -5.75 2.23 -24.57
C ASP A 77 -6.33 1.72 -23.26
N TYR A 78 -5.53 1.18 -22.34
CA TYR A 78 -6.01 0.63 -21.06
C TYR A 78 -5.82 1.58 -19.89
N ARG A 79 -5.08 2.68 -20.06
CA ARG A 79 -4.77 3.63 -18.98
C ARG A 79 -6.01 4.23 -18.33
N HIS A 80 -7.04 4.51 -19.12
CA HIS A 80 -8.29 5.06 -18.61
C HIS A 80 -9.04 4.08 -17.68
N LEU A 81 -8.97 2.77 -17.95
CA LEU A 81 -9.55 1.74 -17.10
C LEU A 81 -8.79 1.62 -15.78
N VAL A 82 -7.46 1.55 -15.84
CA VAL A 82 -6.61 1.46 -14.66
C VAL A 82 -6.78 2.70 -13.76
N ALA A 83 -6.80 3.89 -14.35
CA ALA A 83 -7.03 5.13 -13.63
C ALA A 83 -8.43 5.17 -12.98
N SER A 84 -9.48 4.74 -13.70
CA SER A 84 -10.84 4.67 -13.16
C SER A 84 -10.96 3.68 -12.00
N GLY A 85 -10.30 2.53 -12.11
CA GLY A 85 -10.24 1.51 -11.07
C GLY A 85 -9.54 2.03 -9.80
N LEU A 86 -8.40 2.70 -9.96
CA LEU A 86 -7.64 3.29 -8.85
C LEU A 86 -8.48 4.35 -8.10
N VAL A 87 -9.14 5.26 -8.83
CA VAL A 87 -10.06 6.24 -8.25
C VAL A 87 -11.22 5.54 -7.53
N GLY A 88 -11.74 4.45 -8.10
CA GLY A 88 -12.80 3.65 -7.49
C GLY A 88 -12.39 3.02 -6.16
N VAL A 89 -11.18 2.50 -6.06
CA VAL A 89 -10.62 1.94 -4.81
C VAL A 89 -10.49 3.04 -3.76
N PHE A 90 -9.92 4.19 -4.12
CA PHE A 90 -9.77 5.31 -3.18
C PHE A 90 -11.09 5.85 -2.65
N LYS A 91 -12.12 5.95 -3.50
CA LYS A 91 -13.47 6.32 -3.06
C LYS A 91 -14.07 5.33 -2.05
N LYS A 92 -13.75 4.04 -2.16
CA LYS A 92 -14.24 3.03 -1.20
C LYS A 92 -13.52 3.09 0.14
N ILE A 93 -12.21 3.37 0.12
CA ILE A 93 -11.40 3.42 1.34
C ILE A 93 -11.74 4.67 2.18
N TRP A 94 -11.85 5.85 1.56
CA TRP A 94 -12.01 7.12 2.28
C TRP A 94 -13.41 7.74 2.20
N GLY A 95 -14.31 7.14 1.43
CA GLY A 95 -15.60 7.74 1.12
C GLY A 95 -15.48 8.87 0.10
N VAL A 96 -16.61 9.15 -0.57
CA VAL A 96 -16.66 10.14 -1.67
C VAL A 96 -16.40 11.56 -1.16
N GLU A 97 -16.88 11.90 0.03
CA GLU A 97 -16.74 13.23 0.66
C GLU A 97 -15.27 13.59 0.91
N ALA A 98 -14.49 12.70 1.54
CA ALA A 98 -13.09 12.94 1.83
C ALA A 98 -12.24 13.05 0.55
N TRP A 99 -12.48 12.17 -0.43
CA TRP A 99 -11.77 12.21 -1.72
C TRP A 99 -12.05 13.50 -2.52
N SER A 100 -13.29 13.98 -2.47
CA SER A 100 -13.69 15.25 -3.10
C SER A 100 -12.93 16.44 -2.51
N GLY A 101 -12.64 16.41 -1.21
CA GLY A 101 -11.84 17.41 -0.50
C GLY A 101 -10.34 17.37 -0.84
N PHE A 102 -9.78 16.21 -1.22
CA PHE A 102 -8.40 16.12 -1.70
C PHE A 102 -8.23 16.54 -3.17
N ALA A 103 -9.24 16.27 -4.00
CA ALA A 103 -9.27 16.70 -5.40
C ALA A 103 -9.50 18.21 -5.55
N GLN A 104 -10.16 18.82 -4.57
CA GLN A 104 -10.22 20.27 -4.41
C GLN A 104 -9.02 20.71 -3.58
N GLY A 105 -7.89 21.02 -4.23
CA GLY A 105 -6.78 21.72 -3.56
C GLY A 105 -7.31 22.92 -2.74
N PRO A 106 -6.60 23.35 -1.67
CA PRO A 106 -7.13 24.27 -0.67
C PRO A 106 -7.87 25.42 -1.35
N ASP A 107 -9.15 25.56 -1.02
CA ASP A 107 -10.05 26.55 -1.61
C ASP A 107 -9.35 27.91 -1.58
N ARG A 108 -8.96 28.42 -2.75
CA ARG A 108 -8.38 29.76 -2.93
C ARG A 108 -9.40 30.87 -2.66
N LYS A 109 -10.43 30.63 -1.85
CA LYS A 109 -11.40 31.63 -1.38
C LYS A 109 -11.16 32.02 0.07
N ARG A 110 -9.92 32.42 0.40
CA ARG A 110 -9.68 33.32 1.54
C ARG A 110 -8.45 34.21 1.39
N VAL A 111 -8.32 34.90 0.25
CA VAL A 111 -7.48 36.09 0.13
C VAL A 111 -8.20 37.15 -0.70
N LEU A 112 -9.35 37.61 -0.23
CA LEU A 112 -9.91 38.90 -0.64
C LEU A 112 -10.09 39.74 0.63
N GLY A 113 -9.01 40.43 0.99
CA GLY A 113 -8.96 41.29 2.16
C GLY A 113 -7.56 41.86 2.34
N GLY A 114 -7.15 42.78 1.46
CA GLY A 114 -5.97 43.62 1.67
C GLY A 114 -5.00 43.68 0.49
N GLY A 115 -5.14 44.74 -0.32
CA GLY A 115 -4.04 45.57 -0.82
C GLY A 115 -2.85 44.96 -1.58
N VAL A 116 -2.61 45.58 -2.75
CA VAL A 116 -1.28 45.89 -3.35
C VAL A 116 -0.79 44.97 -4.50
N ARG A 117 -1.04 45.49 -5.71
CA ARG A 117 -0.20 45.65 -6.92
C ARG A 117 0.60 44.47 -7.50
N LYS A 118 0.23 44.16 -8.76
CA LYS A 118 1.09 43.62 -9.83
C LYS A 118 2.47 44.29 -9.86
N VAL A 119 3.53 43.50 -9.98
CA VAL A 119 4.65 43.79 -10.89
C VAL A 119 5.03 42.49 -11.60
N CYS A 120 4.90 42.49 -12.92
CA CYS A 120 5.50 41.52 -13.83
C CYS A 120 6.92 42.01 -14.15
N ARG A 121 7.88 41.10 -14.16
CA ARG A 121 9.01 41.17 -15.10
C ARG A 121 8.89 39.98 -16.04
#